data_AF-A0A858Q3Y2-F1
#
_entry.id   AF-A0A858Q3Y2-F1
#
_cell.length_a   1.000
_cell.length_b   1.000
_cell.length_c   1.000
_cell.angle_alpha   90.00
_cell.angle_beta   90.00
_cell.angle_gamma   90.00
#
_symmetry.space_group_name_H-M   'P 1'
#
loop_
_entity.id
_entity.type
_entity.pdbx_description
1 polymer ?
#
loop_
_entity_poly.entity_id
_entity_poly.type
_entity_poly.pdbx_seq_one_letter_code
_entity_poly.pdbx_strand_id
1 'polypeptide(L)'
;MFKTLKYRPEYPLRPFADLAAARQWVMGLVRWYNHEHRHSAIRFVTPAQRHAGQDTALLDQRKAVYEAARARHPQRWRGPTRNWQRIQVVHLNPDQTDAKAGDPREGKTEAKKAA
;
A
#
# COMPACT_ATOMS: atom_id res chain seq x y z
N MET A 1 -9.25 4.77 -4.86
CA MET A 1 -9.93 5.99 -4.34
C MET A 1 -11.34 5.67 -3.80
N PHE A 2 -12.27 5.22 -4.64
CA PHE A 2 -13.70 5.07 -4.29
C PHE A 2 -14.02 4.16 -3.10
N LYS A 3 -13.29 3.04 -2.97
CA LYS A 3 -13.45 2.15 -1.80
C LYS A 3 -13.10 2.88 -0.50
N THR A 4 -11.95 3.55 -0.44
CA THR A 4 -11.49 4.31 0.73
C THR A 4 -12.47 5.41 1.13
N LEU A 5 -13.07 6.07 0.14
CA LEU A 5 -14.12 7.07 0.33
C LEU A 5 -15.37 6.45 0.99
N LYS A 6 -15.92 5.40 0.38
CA LYS A 6 -17.21 4.79 0.77
C LYS A 6 -17.22 4.27 2.20
N TYR A 7 -16.08 3.80 2.70
CA TYR A 7 -15.96 3.19 4.03
C TYR A 7 -15.36 4.12 5.08
N ARG A 8 -15.24 5.43 4.80
CA ARG A 8 -14.79 6.41 5.80
C ARG A 8 -15.92 6.69 6.80
N PRO A 9 -15.64 6.82 8.11
CA PRO A 9 -16.65 7.17 9.11
C PRO A 9 -17.41 8.47 8.82
N GLU A 10 -16.73 9.46 8.23
CA GLU A 10 -17.28 10.78 7.89
C GLU A 10 -18.01 10.82 6.53
N TYR A 11 -18.24 9.65 5.91
CA TYR A 11 -18.99 9.59 4.66
C TYR A 11 -20.44 10.06 4.91
N PRO A 12 -20.97 11.02 4.12
CA PRO A 12 -22.29 11.57 4.37
C PRO A 12 -23.36 10.51 4.10
N LEU A 13 -24.19 10.25 5.11
CA LEU A 13 -25.34 9.34 5.01
C LEU A 13 -26.56 10.01 4.38
N ARG A 14 -26.58 11.35 4.35
CA ARG A 14 -27.63 12.16 3.73
C ARG A 14 -27.08 12.90 2.51
N PRO A 15 -27.92 13.20 1.51
CA PRO A 15 -27.52 14.06 0.39
C PRO A 15 -26.99 15.42 0.87
N PHE A 16 -26.11 16.03 0.08
CA PHE A 16 -25.69 17.40 0.31
C PHE A 16 -26.87 18.36 0.09
N ALA A 17 -26.96 19.41 0.91
CA ALA A 17 -28.01 20.42 0.79
C ALA A 17 -27.89 21.24 -0.50
N ASP A 18 -26.66 21.52 -0.93
CA ASP A 18 -26.35 22.25 -2.15
C ASP A 18 -24.96 21.87 -2.68
N LEU A 19 -24.59 22.49 -3.80
CA LEU A 19 -23.29 22.29 -4.45
C LEU A 19 -22.12 22.81 -3.60
N ALA A 20 -22.31 23.86 -2.80
CA ALA A 20 -21.25 24.45 -1.98
C ALA A 20 -20.87 23.48 -0.84
N ALA A 21 -21.86 22.91 -0.16
CA ALA A 21 -21.69 21.89 0.86
C ALA A 21 -20.96 20.65 0.31
N ALA A 22 -21.34 20.19 -0.88
CA ALA A 22 -20.66 19.08 -1.55
C ALA A 22 -19.17 19.40 -1.81
N ARG A 23 -18.86 20.59 -2.34
CA ARG A 23 -17.47 21.02 -2.61
C ARG A 23 -16.64 21.11 -1.35
N GLN A 24 -17.17 21.72 -0.29
CA GLN A 24 -16.47 21.84 1.00
C GLN A 24 -16.12 20.47 1.59
N TRP A 25 -17.07 19.53 1.57
CA TRP A 25 -16.84 18.18 2.05
C TRP A 25 -15.76 17.46 1.22
N VAL A 26 -15.84 17.53 -0.11
CA VAL A 26 -14.83 16.91 -1.00
C VAL A 26 -13.45 17.54 -0.80
N MET A 27 -13.35 18.85 -0.58
CA MET A 27 -12.07 19.51 -0.28
C MET A 27 -11.43 18.96 1.01
N GLY A 28 -12.23 18.80 2.07
CA GLY A 28 -11.77 18.20 3.32
C GLY A 28 -11.29 16.76 3.12
N LEU A 29 -12.03 15.97 2.34
CA LEU A 29 -11.63 14.62 1.96
C LEU A 29 -10.29 14.59 1.20
N VAL A 30 -10.12 15.42 0.17
CA VAL A 30 -8.90 15.45 -0.65
C VAL A 30 -7.69 15.83 0.20
N ARG A 31 -7.83 16.83 1.08
CA ARG A 31 -6.79 17.21 2.03
C ARG A 31 -6.38 16.02 2.90
N TRP A 32 -7.35 15.37 3.54
CA TRP A 32 -7.10 14.21 4.39
C TRP A 32 -6.44 13.07 3.61
N TYR A 33 -6.94 12.74 2.42
CA TYR A 33 -6.43 11.65 1.58
C TYR A 33 -4.95 11.86 1.23
N ASN A 34 -4.57 13.10 0.92
CA ASN A 34 -3.23 13.47 0.46
C ASN A 34 -2.23 13.69 1.61
N HIS A 35 -2.68 14.17 2.77
CA HIS A 35 -1.78 14.61 3.84
C HIS A 35 -1.83 13.78 5.11
N GLU A 36 -2.89 13.02 5.35
CA GLU A 36 -3.10 12.31 6.62
C GLU A 36 -3.25 10.80 6.41
N HIS A 37 -4.00 10.39 5.38
CA HIS A 37 -4.24 8.99 5.09
C HIS A 37 -2.97 8.30 4.57
N ARG A 38 -2.52 7.27 5.28
CA ARG A 38 -1.35 6.46 4.91
C ARG A 38 -1.79 5.28 4.05
N HIS A 39 -1.27 5.20 2.84
CA HIS A 39 -1.72 4.23 1.84
C HIS A 39 -0.86 2.98 1.87
N SER A 40 -1.48 1.82 2.08
CA SER A 40 -0.78 0.53 2.13
C SER A 40 -0.02 0.21 0.84
N ALA A 41 -0.58 0.59 -0.31
CA ALA A 41 0.00 0.37 -1.64
C ALA A 41 1.33 1.10 -1.86
N ILE A 42 1.61 2.16 -1.10
CA ILE A 42 2.88 2.90 -1.12
C ILE A 42 3.58 2.83 0.25
N ARG A 43 3.50 1.67 0.91
CA ARG A 43 4.21 1.40 2.18
C ARG A 43 3.84 2.36 3.32
N PHE A 44 2.56 2.73 3.42
CA PHE A 44 2.00 3.57 4.48
C PHE A 44 2.65 4.96 4.61
N VAL A 45 3.03 5.56 3.50
CA VAL A 45 3.29 7.01 3.43
C VAL A 45 2.05 7.73 2.88
N THR A 46 2.00 9.04 3.05
CA THR A 46 0.95 9.86 2.46
C THR A 46 1.32 10.20 1.01
N PRO A 47 0.35 10.45 0.11
CA PRO A 47 0.64 10.84 -1.26
C PRO A 47 1.49 12.11 -1.33
N ALA A 48 1.23 13.08 -0.43
CA ALA A 48 2.03 14.30 -0.35
C ALA A 48 3.49 14.03 0.04
N GLN A 49 3.73 13.15 1.03
CA GLN A 49 5.10 12.76 1.41
C GLN A 49 5.84 12.08 0.26
N ARG A 50 5.15 11.20 -0.46
CA ARG A 50 5.71 10.53 -1.64
C ARG A 50 6.04 11.50 -2.76
N HIS A 51 5.12 12.43 -3.04
CA HIS A 51 5.31 13.47 -4.05
C HIS A 51 6.50 14.39 -3.70
N ALA A 52 6.66 14.73 -2.41
CA ALA A 52 7.78 15.52 -1.93
C ALA A 52 9.10 14.73 -1.80
N GLY A 53 9.13 13.44 -2.15
CA GLY A 53 10.32 12.58 -2.06
C GLY A 53 10.75 12.22 -0.63
N GLN A 54 9.96 12.56 0.39
CA GLN A 54 10.27 12.34 1.80
C GLN A 54 10.12 10.88 2.23
N ASP A 55 9.48 10.07 1.40
CA ASP A 55 9.14 8.69 1.69
C ASP A 55 10.36 7.79 1.84
N THR A 56 11.48 8.03 1.14
CA THR A 56 12.70 7.21 1.31
C THR A 56 13.18 7.25 2.77
N ALA A 57 13.43 8.46 3.28
CA ALA A 57 13.92 8.64 4.65
C ALA A 57 12.94 8.08 5.70
N LEU A 58 11.63 8.29 5.51
CA LEU A 58 10.60 7.76 6.39
C LEU A 58 10.58 6.22 6.41
N LEU A 59 10.77 5.60 5.25
CA LEU A 59 10.78 4.15 5.11
C LEU A 59 12.04 3.51 5.71
N ASP A 60 13.19 4.14 5.55
CA ASP A 60 14.45 3.70 6.17
C ASP A 60 14.37 3.77 7.70
N GLN A 61 13.82 4.86 8.25
CA GLN A 61 13.58 4.99 9.69
C GLN A 61 12.65 3.88 10.20
N ARG A 62 11.56 3.57 9.48
CA ARG A 62 10.64 2.49 9.86
C ARG A 62 11.31 1.12 9.82
N LYS A 63 12.16 0.87 8.82
CA LYS A 63 12.95 -0.35 8.74
C LYS A 63 13.82 -0.52 9.99
N ALA A 64 14.58 0.51 10.36
CA ALA A 64 15.43 0.49 11.55
C ALA A 64 14.64 0.20 12.83
N VAL A 65 13.48 0.85 13.02
CA VAL A 65 12.61 0.61 14.18
C VAL A 65 12.14 -0.85 14.25
N TYR A 66 11.73 -1.41 13.12
CA TYR A 66 11.27 -2.80 13.06
C TYR A 66 12.40 -3.81 13.31
N GLU A 67 13.59 -3.53 12.79
CA GLU A 67 14.78 -4.36 13.01
C GLU A 67 15.22 -4.34 14.47
N ALA A 68 15.26 -3.16 15.09
CA ALA A 68 15.55 -3.01 16.51
C ALA A 68 14.50 -3.72 17.39
N ALA A 69 13.21 -3.59 17.05
CA ALA A 69 12.15 -4.27 17.77
C ALA A 69 12.27 -5.81 17.68
N ARG A 70 12.59 -6.33 16.49
CA ARG A 70 12.82 -7.76 16.27
C ARG A 70 14.06 -8.25 17.02
N ALA A 71 15.16 -7.51 17.00
CA ALA A 71 16.39 -7.87 17.72
C ALA A 71 16.15 -7.95 19.23
N ARG A 72 15.32 -7.06 19.79
CA ARG A 72 14.99 -7.03 21.21
C ARG A 72 14.12 -8.20 21.68
N HIS A 73 13.20 -8.67 20.84
CA HIS A 73 12.24 -9.72 21.22
C HIS A 73 12.02 -10.76 20.11
N PRO A 74 13.05 -11.49 19.67
CA PRO A 74 12.98 -12.36 18.48
C PRO A 74 11.85 -13.39 18.52
N GLN A 75 11.48 -13.88 19.72
CA GLN A 75 10.39 -14.83 19.94
C GLN A 75 9.00 -14.36 19.47
N ARG A 76 8.78 -13.03 19.32
CA ARG A 76 7.52 -12.49 18.78
C ARG A 76 7.45 -12.54 17.25
N TRP A 77 8.55 -12.85 16.56
CA TRP A 77 8.63 -12.87 15.10
C TRP A 77 8.83 -14.28 14.59
N ARG A 78 7.85 -14.78 13.82
CA ARG A 78 7.97 -16.05 13.09
C ARG A 78 8.81 -15.94 11.81
N GLY A 79 9.08 -14.73 11.33
CA GLY A 79 9.73 -14.48 10.04
C GLY A 79 10.38 -13.11 9.94
N PRO A 80 10.72 -12.65 8.73
CA PRO A 80 11.34 -11.34 8.51
C PRO A 80 10.42 -10.20 8.95
N THR A 81 11.00 -9.01 9.15
CA THR A 81 10.23 -7.80 9.40
C THR A 81 9.42 -7.40 8.17
N ARG A 82 8.45 -6.50 8.36
CA ARG A 82 7.65 -5.97 7.26
C ARG A 82 8.55 -5.32 6.21
N ASN A 83 8.30 -5.61 4.93
CA ASN A 83 9.02 -4.97 3.84
C ASN A 83 8.67 -3.47 3.77
N TRP A 84 9.66 -2.64 4.08
CA TRP A 84 9.61 -1.18 4.01
C TRP A 84 10.35 -0.60 2.80
N GLN A 85 10.85 -1.41 1.86
CA GLN A 85 11.51 -0.90 0.67
C GLN A 85 10.57 -0.03 -0.17
N ARG A 86 11.12 1.09 -0.65
CA ARG A 86 10.45 2.03 -1.54
C ARG A 86 10.02 1.32 -2.83
N ILE A 87 8.73 1.37 -3.13
CA ILE A 87 8.21 0.90 -4.42
C ILE A 87 8.60 1.94 -5.48
N GLN A 88 9.27 1.51 -6.55
CA GLN A 88 9.76 2.40 -7.59
C GLN A 88 8.76 2.56 -8.73
N VAL A 89 8.19 1.44 -9.19
CA VAL A 89 7.29 1.39 -10.34
C VAL A 89 6.00 0.69 -9.94
N VAL A 90 4.87 1.23 -10.41
CA VAL A 90 3.55 0.63 -10.29
C VAL A 90 2.85 0.79 -11.63
N HIS A 91 2.23 -0.28 -12.12
CA HIS A 91 1.48 -0.29 -13.37
C HIS A 91 -0.01 -0.19 -13.04
N LEU A 92 -0.73 0.71 -13.71
CA LEU A 92 -2.19 0.83 -13.54
C LEU A 92 -2.91 -0.32 -14.25
N ASN A 93 -2.42 -0.70 -15.42
CA ASN A 93 -2.79 -1.89 -16.18
C ASN A 93 -1.47 -2.48 -16.73
N PRO A 94 -0.95 -3.59 -16.19
CA PRO A 94 0.25 -4.21 -16.74
C PRO A 94 -0.08 -4.83 -18.11
N ASP A 95 0.85 -4.73 -19.06
CA ASP A 95 0.77 -5.48 -20.31
C ASP A 95 0.91 -6.97 -20.02
N GLN A 96 0.18 -7.83 -20.73
CA GLN A 96 0.13 -9.28 -20.44
C GLN A 96 1.50 -9.99 -20.53
N THR A 97 2.50 -9.32 -21.11
CA THR A 97 3.89 -9.79 -21.18
C THR A 97 4.60 -9.79 -19.83
N ASP A 98 4.23 -8.88 -18.91
CA ASP A 98 4.89 -8.77 -17.59
C ASP A 98 4.26 -9.70 -16.53
N ALA A 99 3.04 -10.19 -16.78
CA ALA A 99 2.29 -11.01 -15.84
C ALA A 99 2.83 -12.46 -15.70
N LYS A 100 3.71 -12.91 -16.60
CA LYS A 100 4.23 -14.29 -16.61
C LYS A 100 5.62 -14.47 -15.97
N ALA A 101 6.30 -13.41 -15.56
CA ALA A 101 7.68 -13.52 -15.04
C ALA A 101 7.79 -13.88 -13.54
N GLY A 102 6.69 -14.27 -12.89
CA GLY A 102 6.66 -14.39 -11.42
C GLY A 102 5.83 -15.52 -10.83
N ASP A 103 5.45 -16.55 -11.58
CA ASP A 103 4.83 -17.76 -10.99
C ASP A 103 5.87 -18.88 -10.79
N PRO A 104 6.24 -19.24 -9.56
CA PRO A 104 7.19 -20.34 -9.29
C PRO A 104 6.58 -21.75 -9.46
N ARG A 105 5.42 -21.90 -10.13
CA ARG A 105 4.68 -23.17 -10.19
C ARG A 105 4.79 -23.95 -11.50
N GLU A 106 5.88 -23.81 -12.24
CA GLU A 106 6.20 -24.75 -13.32
C GLU A 106 7.52 -25.44 -13.03
N GLY A 107 7.45 -26.72 -12.65
CA GLY A 107 8.65 -27.52 -12.47
C GLY A 107 8.51 -28.81 -11.66
N LYS A 108 7.41 -29.57 -11.77
CA LYS A 108 7.40 -31.02 -11.46
C LYS A 108 6.36 -31.77 -12.30
N THR A 109 6.76 -32.20 -13.48
CA THR A 109 6.17 -33.39 -14.11
C THR A 109 7.28 -34.42 -14.24
N GLU A 110 7.42 -35.26 -13.23
CA GLU A 110 8.25 -36.46 -13.30
C GLU A 110 7.65 -37.43 -14.30
N ALA A 111 8.45 -37.83 -15.30
CA ALA A 111 8.14 -38.90 -16.22
C ALA A 111 8.07 -40.23 -15.46
N LYS A 112 6.87 -40.79 -15.32
CA LYS A 112 6.71 -42.20 -14.93
C LYS A 112 6.88 -43.08 -16.16
N LYS A 113 8.03 -43.77 -16.23
CA LYS A 113 8.19 -45.01 -16.99
C LYS A 113 7.24 -46.07 -16.42
N ALA A 114 6.54 -46.78 -17.29
CA ALA A 114 6.06 -48.12 -17.01
C ALA A 114 6.15 -48.94 -18.31
N ALA A 115 6.64 -50.16 -18.15
CA ALA A 115 6.80 -51.20 -19.15
C ALA A 115 5.46 -51.75 -19.65
#